data_AF-A0A7C2KIF4-F1
#
_entry.id   AF-A0A7C2KIF4-F1
#
_cell.length_a   1.000
_cell.length_b   1.000
_cell.length_c   1.000
_cell.angle_alpha   90.00
_cell.angle_beta   90.00
_cell.angle_gamma   90.00
#
_symmetry.space_group_name_H-M   'P 1'
#
loop_
_entity.id
_entity.type
_entity.pdbx_description
1 polymer ?
#
loop_
_entity_poly.entity_id
_entity_poly.type
_entity_poly.pdbx_seq_one_letter_code
_entity_poly.pdbx_strand_id
1 'polypeptide(L)'
;LAPILTGIFFGFPTVVALLAGALVSGFSLAIMMANAGGAWDNAKKYIEHGALGGKGSDNHKAAVVGDTVGDPFKDTSGPSINILLKLMAMVAIISASAVITFHDYFKSIFS
;
A
#
# COMPACT_ATOMS: atom_id res chain seq x y z
N LEU A 1 -6.21 4.43 12.39
CA LEU A 1 -6.80 5.76 12.69
C LEU A 1 -7.73 6.25 11.58
N ALA A 2 -7.32 6.18 10.31
CA ALA A 2 -8.08 6.74 9.18
C ALA A 2 -9.59 6.38 9.18
N PRO A 3 -10.04 5.10 9.29
CA PRO A 3 -11.47 4.79 9.29
C PRO A 3 -12.26 5.44 10.44
N ILE A 4 -11.63 5.54 11.63
CA ILE A 4 -12.26 6.10 12.83
C ILE A 4 -12.44 7.61 12.67
N LEU A 5 -11.37 8.33 12.32
CA LEU A 5 -11.40 9.78 12.18
C LEU A 5 -12.33 10.20 11.03
N THR A 6 -12.24 9.53 9.88
CA THR A 6 -13.13 9.80 8.74
C THR A 6 -14.59 9.60 9.14
N GLY A 7 -14.91 8.53 9.86
CA GLY A 7 -16.28 8.27 10.27
C GLY A 7 -16.83 9.24 11.31
N ILE A 8 -16.01 9.69 12.28
CA ILE A 8 -16.46 10.64 13.30
C ILE A 8 -16.73 12.01 12.68
N PHE A 9 -15.84 12.52 11.82
CA PHE A 9 -15.97 13.87 11.28
C PHE A 9 -16.91 13.97 10.07
N PHE A 10 -16.95 12.94 9.22
CA PHE A 10 -17.66 12.99 7.94
C PHE A 10 -18.81 11.97 7.84
N GLY A 11 -18.97 11.10 8.84
CA GLY A 11 -20.04 10.10 8.92
C GLY A 11 -19.66 8.76 8.30
N PHE A 12 -20.36 7.71 8.73
CA PHE A 12 -20.06 6.32 8.35
C PHE A 12 -20.08 6.04 6.83
N PRO A 13 -20.97 6.62 6.00
CA PRO A 13 -20.93 6.41 4.54
C PRO A 13 -19.59 6.79 3.89
N THR A 14 -18.90 7.80 4.42
CA THR A 14 -17.59 8.21 3.91
C THR A 14 -16.49 7.20 4.23
N VAL A 15 -16.63 6.42 5.31
CA VAL A 15 -15.74 5.30 5.62
C VAL A 15 -15.87 4.20 4.56
N VAL A 16 -17.10 3.92 4.11
CA VAL A 16 -17.33 2.93 3.04
C VAL A 16 -16.67 3.39 1.73
N ALA A 17 -16.83 4.67 1.37
CA ALA A 17 -16.16 5.24 0.20
C ALA A 17 -14.63 5.20 0.31
N LEU A 18 -14.08 5.52 1.49
CA LEU A 18 -12.64 5.43 1.79
C LEU A 18 -12.13 4.00 1.58
N LEU A 19 -12.83 2.99 2.12
CA LEU A 19 -12.42 1.59 2.00
C LEU A 19 -12.48 1.10 0.54
N ALA A 20 -13.53 1.47 -0.20
CA ALA A 20 -13.66 1.11 -1.61
C ALA A 20 -12.53 1.74 -2.46
N GLY A 21 -12.25 3.03 -2.26
CA GLY A 21 -11.17 3.73 -2.94
C GLY A 21 -9.79 3.19 -2.58
N ALA A 22 -9.55 2.93 -1.29
CA ALA A 22 -8.30 2.33 -0.82
C ALA A 22 -8.10 0.93 -1.39
N LEU A 23 -9.16 0.11 -1.48
CA LEU A 23 -9.08 -1.22 -2.06
C LEU A 23 -8.61 -1.18 -3.52
N VAL A 24 -9.28 -0.40 -4.37
CA VAL A 24 -8.96 -0.33 -5.81
C VAL A 24 -7.55 0.24 -6.02
N SER A 25 -7.24 1.38 -5.41
CA SER A 25 -5.94 2.04 -5.59
C SER A 25 -4.79 1.27 -4.95
N GLY A 26 -4.97 0.81 -3.70
CA GLY A 26 -3.97 0.09 -2.93
C GLY A 26 -3.66 -1.28 -3.53
N PHE A 27 -4.67 -2.02 -3.99
CA PHE A 27 -4.44 -3.32 -4.62
C PHE A 27 -3.65 -3.20 -5.93
N SER A 28 -4.03 -2.25 -6.81
CA SER A 28 -3.27 -1.97 -8.03
C SER A 28 -1.82 -1.58 -7.73
N LEU A 29 -1.59 -0.76 -6.70
CA LEU A 29 -0.25 -0.34 -6.28
C LEU A 29 0.57 -1.51 -5.73
N ALA A 30 -0.04 -2.38 -4.91
CA ALA A 30 0.63 -3.53 -4.32
C ALA A 30 1.13 -4.50 -5.40
N ILE A 31 0.31 -4.76 -6.43
CA ILE A 31 0.71 -5.60 -7.57
C ILE A 31 1.86 -4.95 -8.34
N MET A 32 1.75 -3.65 -8.63
CA MET A 32 2.79 -2.91 -9.35
C MET A 32 4.13 -2.99 -8.61
N MET A 33 4.13 -2.75 -7.30
CA MET A 33 5.35 -2.80 -6.48
C MET A 33 5.97 -4.20 -6.45
N ALA A 34 5.18 -5.24 -6.29
CA ALA A 34 5.66 -6.62 -6.30
C ALA A 34 6.28 -7.00 -7.65
N ASN A 35 5.60 -6.66 -8.75
CA ASN A 35 6.06 -6.98 -10.10
C ASN A 35 7.28 -6.16 -10.51
N ALA A 36 7.30 -4.85 -10.21
CA ALA A 36 8.43 -3.99 -10.56
C ALA A 36 9.69 -4.37 -9.77
N GLY A 37 9.58 -4.58 -8.45
CA GLY A 37 10.71 -5.01 -7.63
C GLY A 37 11.24 -6.39 -8.04
N GLY A 38 10.36 -7.34 -8.32
CA GLY A 38 10.76 -8.65 -8.84
C GLY A 38 11.41 -8.58 -10.22
N ALA A 39 10.92 -7.70 -11.11
CA ALA A 39 11.50 -7.51 -12.43
C ALA A 39 12.93 -6.93 -12.35
N TRP A 40 13.16 -5.94 -11.48
CA TRP A 40 14.50 -5.37 -11.29
C TRP A 40 15.50 -6.37 -10.69
N ASP A 41 15.10 -7.16 -9.68
CA ASP A 41 15.95 -8.22 -9.13
C ASP A 41 16.29 -9.29 -10.17
N ASN A 42 15.30 -9.72 -10.94
CA ASN A 42 15.50 -10.71 -12.00
C ASN A 42 16.37 -10.16 -13.13
N ALA A 43 16.23 -8.89 -13.50
CA ALA A 43 17.09 -8.25 -14.48
C ALA A 43 18.55 -8.17 -14.00
N LYS A 44 18.77 -7.80 -12.73
CA LYS A 44 20.10 -7.83 -12.11
C LYS A 44 20.68 -9.25 -12.17
N LYS A 45 19.94 -10.25 -11.71
CA LYS A 45 20.36 -11.67 -11.75
C LYS A 45 20.66 -12.13 -13.18
N TYR A 46 19.88 -11.74 -14.17
CA TYR A 46 20.12 -12.09 -15.57
C TYR A 46 21.49 -11.60 -16.06
N ILE A 47 21.85 -10.35 -15.74
CA ILE A 47 23.17 -9.79 -16.05
C ILE A 47 24.27 -10.48 -15.24
N GLU A 48 24.00 -10.80 -13.99
CA GLU A 48 24.95 -11.53 -13.12
C GLU A 48 25.31 -12.94 -13.64
N HIS A 49 24.42 -13.58 -14.42
CA HIS A 49 24.67 -14.85 -15.08
C HIS A 49 25.45 -14.73 -16.41
N GLY A 50 25.93 -13.54 -16.76
CA GLY A 50 26.83 -13.32 -17.90
C GLY A 50 26.19 -12.65 -19.12
N ALA A 51 24.88 -12.34 -19.08
CA ALA A 51 24.26 -11.52 -20.11
C ALA A 51 24.73 -10.06 -20.00
N LEU A 52 24.69 -9.33 -21.12
CA LEU A 52 24.92 -7.87 -21.19
C LEU A 52 26.24 -7.39 -20.54
N GLY A 53 27.29 -8.21 -20.60
CA GLY A 53 28.63 -7.87 -20.08
C GLY A 53 28.95 -8.41 -18.70
N GLY A 54 28.02 -9.09 -18.03
CA GLY A 54 28.30 -9.79 -16.78
C GLY A 54 28.49 -8.86 -15.56
N LYS A 55 28.89 -9.46 -14.44
CA LYS A 55 29.18 -8.73 -13.18
C LYS A 55 30.26 -7.68 -13.36
N GLY A 56 30.04 -6.50 -12.77
CA GLY A 56 30.98 -5.37 -12.81
C GLY A 56 30.89 -4.49 -14.05
N SER A 57 30.13 -4.90 -15.07
CA SER A 57 29.80 -4.06 -16.22
C SER A 57 28.94 -2.86 -15.83
N ASP A 58 28.89 -1.84 -16.68
CA ASP A 58 28.04 -0.66 -16.42
C ASP A 58 26.55 -1.02 -16.43
N ASN A 59 26.15 -2.01 -17.23
CA ASN A 59 24.80 -2.58 -17.20
C ASN A 59 24.49 -3.25 -15.85
N HIS A 60 25.45 -3.96 -15.26
CA HIS A 60 25.29 -4.55 -13.93
C HIS A 60 25.12 -3.49 -12.86
N LYS A 61 25.93 -2.42 -12.88
CA LYS A 61 25.79 -1.30 -11.93
C LYS A 61 24.42 -0.64 -12.04
N ALA A 62 23.92 -0.40 -13.26
CA ALA A 62 22.59 0.16 -13.48
C ALA A 62 21.48 -0.78 -12.93
N ALA A 63 21.60 -2.09 -13.14
CA ALA A 63 20.63 -3.05 -12.63
C ALA A 63 20.67 -3.18 -11.09
N VAL A 64 21.84 -3.04 -10.46
CA VAL A 64 21.96 -2.97 -8.99
C VAL A 64 21.22 -1.76 -8.44
N VAL A 65 21.31 -0.60 -9.09
CA VAL A 65 20.55 0.60 -8.68
C VAL A 65 19.04 0.33 -8.80
N GLY A 66 18.59 -0.27 -9.91
CA GLY A 66 17.19 -0.65 -10.10
C GLY A 66 16.67 -1.60 -9.01
N ASP A 67 17.43 -2.63 -8.67
CA ASP A 67 17.06 -3.57 -7.59
C ASP A 67 17.06 -2.90 -6.22
N THR A 68 18.00 -1.99 -5.96
CA THR A 68 18.02 -1.21 -4.70
C THR A 68 16.76 -0.35 -4.54
N VAL A 69 16.23 0.19 -5.64
CA VAL A 69 14.93 0.89 -5.64
C VAL A 69 13.76 -0.09 -5.51
N GLY A 70 13.89 -1.29 -6.07
CA GLY A 70 12.89 -2.36 -6.05
C GLY A 70 12.76 -3.08 -4.70
N ASP A 71 13.81 -3.13 -3.89
CA ASP A 71 13.83 -3.83 -2.59
C ASP A 71 12.76 -3.27 -1.62
N PRO A 72 12.68 -1.94 -1.39
CA PRO A 72 11.58 -1.38 -0.60
C PRO A 72 10.19 -1.65 -1.18
N PHE A 73 10.06 -1.84 -2.50
CA PHE A 73 8.78 -2.09 -3.15
C PHE A 73 8.31 -3.53 -2.94
N LYS A 74 9.16 -4.52 -3.20
CA LYS A 74 8.80 -5.95 -3.12
C LYS A 74 8.81 -6.50 -1.68
N ASP A 75 9.71 -6.03 -0.82
CA ASP A 75 9.93 -6.64 0.50
C ASP A 75 9.29 -5.86 1.65
N THR A 76 8.97 -4.58 1.46
CA THR A 76 8.42 -3.73 2.52
C THR A 76 7.04 -3.19 2.17
N SER A 77 6.95 -2.29 1.18
CA SER A 77 5.74 -1.51 0.91
C SER A 77 4.64 -2.34 0.26
N GLY A 78 4.97 -3.15 -0.75
CA GLY A 78 4.02 -4.01 -1.46
C GLY A 78 3.27 -4.97 -0.52
N PRO A 79 3.98 -5.80 0.29
CA PRO A 79 3.34 -6.66 1.28
C PRO A 79 2.54 -5.88 2.33
N SER A 80 3.06 -4.73 2.78
CA SER A 80 2.41 -3.90 3.81
C SER A 80 1.08 -3.31 3.37
N ILE A 81 0.92 -2.96 2.08
CA ILE A 81 -0.35 -2.42 1.55
C ILE A 81 -1.47 -3.46 1.66
N ASN A 82 -1.20 -4.74 1.39
CA ASN A 82 -2.21 -5.79 1.53
C ASN A 82 -2.68 -5.95 2.99
N ILE A 83 -1.76 -5.84 3.94
CA ILE A 83 -2.08 -5.87 5.37
C ILE A 83 -2.86 -4.62 5.77
N LEU A 84 -2.43 -3.45 5.30
CA LEU A 84 -3.10 -2.17 5.55
C LEU A 84 -4.58 -2.23 5.14
N LEU A 85 -4.88 -2.72 3.93
CA LEU A 85 -6.26 -2.84 3.44
C LEU A 85 -7.13 -3.73 4.34
N LYS A 86 -6.60 -4.89 4.74
CA LYS A 86 -7.30 -5.81 5.65
C LYS A 86 -7.53 -5.19 7.03
N LEU A 87 -6.51 -4.55 7.59
CA LEU A 87 -6.61 -3.90 8.90
C LEU A 87 -7.56 -2.71 8.88
N MET A 88 -7.57 -1.90 7.82
CA MET A 88 -8.52 -0.79 7.69
C MET A 88 -9.96 -1.28 7.65
N ALA A 89 -10.23 -2.35 6.89
CA ALA A 89 -11.57 -2.95 6.84
C ALA A 89 -11.98 -3.53 8.21
N MET A 90 -11.08 -4.26 8.88
CA MET A 90 -11.32 -4.83 10.21
C MET A 90 -11.61 -3.74 11.25
N VAL A 91 -10.77 -2.69 11.29
CA VAL A 91 -10.97 -1.56 12.21
C VAL A 91 -12.29 -0.84 11.93
N ALA A 92 -12.64 -0.63 10.67
CA ALA A 92 -13.91 0.01 10.30
C ALA A 92 -15.13 -0.78 10.80
N ILE A 93 -15.11 -2.10 10.67
CA ILE A 93 -16.21 -2.97 11.11
C ILE A 93 -16.31 -2.99 12.64
N ILE A 94 -15.19 -3.21 13.34
CA ILE A 94 -15.18 -3.32 14.81
C ILE A 94 -15.57 -1.99 15.47
N SER A 95 -15.14 -0.86 14.89
CA SER A 95 -15.43 0.47 15.43
C SER A 95 -16.74 1.08 14.96
N ALA A 96 -17.51 0.43 14.09
CA ALA A 96 -18.69 1.01 13.43
C ALA A 96 -19.70 1.62 14.40
N SER A 97 -20.13 0.86 15.42
CA SER A 97 -21.10 1.32 16.42
C SER A 97 -20.60 2.53 17.21
N ALA A 98 -19.33 2.48 17.64
CA ALA A 98 -18.71 3.60 18.36
C ALA A 98 -18.64 4.85 17.48
N VAL A 99 -18.16 4.70 16.24
CA VAL A 99 -18.02 5.79 15.27
C VAL A 99 -19.35 6.47 14.97
N ILE A 100 -20.44 5.72 14.81
CA ILE A 100 -21.78 6.28 14.58
C ILE A 100 -22.21 7.11 15.79
N THR A 101 -22.09 6.55 17.00
CA THR A 101 -22.45 7.26 18.24
C THR A 101 -21.66 8.55 18.42
N PHE A 102 -20.33 8.51 18.20
CA PHE A 102 -19.48 9.68 18.31
C PHE A 102 -19.72 10.71 17.20
N HIS A 103 -20.09 10.27 15.99
CA HIS A 103 -20.48 11.17 14.91
C HIS A 103 -21.75 11.94 15.23
N ASP A 104 -22.76 11.28 15.82
CA ASP A 104 -24.02 11.92 16.21
C ASP A 104 -23.79 12.93 17.34
N TYR A 105 -22.98 12.56 18.34
CA TYR A 105 -22.55 13.49 19.38
C TYR A 105 -21.79 14.68 18.81
N PHE A 106 -20.82 14.44 17.92
CA PHE A 106 -20.08 15.49 17.25
C PHE A 106 -21.03 16.43 16.50
N LYS A 107 -21.97 15.91 15.70
CA LYS A 107 -22.98 16.72 15.01
C LYS A 107 -23.81 17.58 15.97
N SER A 108 -24.21 17.04 17.11
CA SER A 108 -25.03 17.78 18.09
C SER A 108 -24.33 19.00 18.71
N ILE A 109 -22.99 19.05 18.71
CA ILE A 109 -22.23 20.21 19.20
C ILE A 109 -22.27 21.37 18.18
N PHE A 110 -22.39 21.06 16.89
CA PHE A 110 -22.31 22.03 15.80
C PHE A 110 -23.66 22.33 15.13
N SER A 111 -24.76 21.75 15.62
CA SER A 111 -26.15 22.04 15.21
C SER A 111 -26.86 22.90 16.24
#